data_AF-A0A7V1AN43-F1
#
_entry.id   AF-A0A7V1AN43-F1
#
_cell.length_a   1.000
_cell.length_b   1.000
_cell.length_c   1.000
_cell.angle_alpha   90.00
_cell.angle_beta   90.00
_cell.angle_gamma   90.00
#
_symmetry.space_group_name_H-M   'P 1'
#
loop_
_entity.id
_entity.type
_entity.pdbx_description
1 polymer ?
#
loop_
_entity_poly.entity_id
_entity_poly.type
_entity_poly.pdbx_seq_one_letter_code
_entity_poly.pdbx_strand_id
1 'polypeptide(L)'
;MVNEWLPVFIFMIIMSVVVFVILAGTAFIGPKRPNPVKLSPYECGVEPVGEPRTRFSIKFYMIAMLFIIFDLEVIFFYPWAVVFKRFLSGSSFILIEMLIFVGILLVGYVYAWKKGALEWQ
;
A
#
# COMPACT_ATOMS: atom_id res chain seq x y z
N MET A 1 -14.90 23.76 7.35
CA MET A 1 -13.50 23.29 7.19
C MET A 1 -13.01 22.48 8.38
N VAL A 2 -12.57 23.04 9.53
CA VAL A 2 -12.03 22.19 10.64
C VAL A 2 -13.08 21.24 11.26
N ASN A 3 -14.34 21.68 11.34
CA ASN A 3 -15.43 20.87 11.88
C ASN A 3 -15.77 19.63 11.02
N GLU A 4 -15.40 19.62 9.73
CA GLU A 4 -15.61 18.46 8.85
C GLU A 4 -14.54 17.37 9.05
N TRP A 5 -13.35 17.75 9.52
CA TRP A 5 -12.28 16.81 9.86
C TRP A 5 -12.43 16.24 11.27
N LEU A 6 -13.16 16.93 12.15
CA LEU A 6 -13.36 16.52 13.54
C LEU A 6 -13.93 15.09 13.67
N PRO A 7 -14.97 14.66 12.91
CA PRO A 7 -15.45 13.28 12.93
C PRO A 7 -14.38 12.25 12.53
N VAL A 8 -13.52 12.58 11.56
CA VAL A 8 -12.45 11.68 11.09
C VAL A 8 -11.42 11.48 12.19
N PHE A 9 -11.00 12.55 12.87
CA PHE A 9 -10.08 12.45 14.01
C PHE A 9 -10.68 11.68 15.18
N ILE A 10 -11.94 11.96 15.52
CA ILE A 10 -12.65 11.22 16.57
C ILE A 10 -12.70 9.73 16.22
N PHE A 11 -13.03 9.38 14.98
CA PHE A 11 -13.06 7.99 14.54
C PHE A 11 -11.68 7.30 14.65
N MET A 12 -10.61 7.96 14.20
CA MET A 12 -9.24 7.42 14.34
C MET A 12 -8.85 7.18 15.80
N ILE A 13 -9.22 8.10 16.70
CA ILE A 13 -8.95 7.96 18.14
C ILE A 13 -9.74 6.79 18.72
N ILE A 14 -11.05 6.71 18.43
CA ILE A 14 -11.90 5.62 18.93
C ILE A 14 -11.36 4.27 18.46
N MET A 15 -11.02 4.13 17.17
CA MET A 15 -10.48 2.86 16.64
C MET A 15 -9.16 2.49 17.29
N SER A 16 -8.28 3.47 17.51
CA SER A 16 -6.99 3.25 18.19
C SER A 16 -7.19 2.82 19.64
N VAL A 17 -8.12 3.45 20.36
CA VAL A 17 -8.50 3.07 21.74
C VAL A 17 -9.09 1.66 21.78
N VAL A 18 -9.97 1.31 20.84
CA VAL A 18 -10.56 -0.04 20.76
C VAL A 18 -9.47 -1.09 20.55
N VAL A 19 -8.56 -0.89 19.59
CA VAL A 19 -7.43 -1.80 19.36
C VAL A 19 -6.57 -1.93 20.62
N PHE A 20 -6.25 -0.82 21.28
CA PHE A 20 -5.44 -0.83 22.49
C PHE A 20 -6.14 -1.53 23.66
N VAL A 21 -7.44 -1.31 23.88
CA VAL A 21 -8.21 -1.96 24.93
C VAL A 21 -8.31 -3.46 24.69
N ILE A 22 -8.48 -3.90 23.44
CA ILE A 22 -8.49 -5.33 23.10
C ILE A 22 -7.12 -5.96 23.37
N LEU A 23 -6.03 -5.33 22.92
CA LEU A 23 -4.67 -5.83 23.15
C LEU A 23 -4.27 -5.83 24.64
N ALA A 24 -4.63 -4.79 25.38
CA ALA A 24 -4.44 -4.73 26.82
C ALA A 24 -5.28 -5.81 27.53
N GLY A 25 -6.54 -5.96 27.13
CA GLY A 25 -7.45 -6.98 27.64
C GLY A 25 -6.89 -8.39 27.45
N THR A 26 -6.39 -8.72 26.27
CA THR A 26 -5.77 -10.04 26.02
C THR A 26 -4.48 -10.24 26.82
N ALA A 27 -3.65 -9.19 26.98
CA ALA A 27 -2.42 -9.26 27.76
C ALA A 27 -2.65 -9.39 29.29
N PHE A 28 -3.72 -8.79 29.82
CA PHE A 28 -4.04 -8.82 31.26
C PHE A 28 -4.93 -10.00 31.67
N ILE A 29 -5.94 -10.34 30.86
CA ILE A 29 -6.92 -11.40 31.17
C ILE A 29 -6.42 -12.78 30.68
N GLY A 30 -5.57 -12.81 29.65
CA GLY A 30 -5.10 -14.06 29.04
C GLY A 30 -4.28 -14.94 29.99
N PRO A 31 -4.41 -16.28 29.90
CA PRO A 31 -3.65 -17.20 30.73
C PRO A 31 -2.15 -17.15 30.41
N LYS A 32 -1.34 -16.75 31.39
CA LYS A 32 0.11 -16.64 31.24
C LYS A 32 0.77 -18.00 31.52
N ARG A 33 0.99 -18.80 30.47
CA ARG A 33 1.68 -20.10 30.53
C ARG A 33 2.86 -20.14 29.55
N PRO A 34 3.94 -19.38 29.82
CA PRO A 34 5.13 -19.40 28.98
C PRO A 34 5.78 -20.79 29.05
N ASN A 35 6.17 -21.32 27.90
CA ASN A 35 6.91 -22.57 27.76
C ASN A 35 7.96 -22.34 26.66
N PRO A 36 9.22 -22.78 26.84
CA PRO A 36 10.25 -22.69 25.80
C PRO A 36 9.77 -23.14 24.41
N VAL A 37 9.00 -24.23 24.33
CA VAL A 37 8.45 -24.76 23.06
C VAL A 37 7.34 -23.87 22.48
N LYS A 38 6.60 -23.12 23.29
CA LYS A 38 5.61 -22.14 22.80
C LYS A 38 6.24 -20.84 22.30
N LEU A 39 7.45 -20.56 22.76
CA LEU A 39 8.19 -19.34 22.44
C LEU A 39 9.22 -19.56 21.32
N SER A 40 9.47 -20.82 20.94
CA SER A 40 10.33 -21.16 19.80
C SER A 40 9.62 -20.83 18.47
N PRO A 41 10.37 -20.42 17.43
CA PRO A 41 9.84 -20.28 16.08
C PRO A 41 9.18 -21.59 15.60
N TYR A 42 8.13 -21.45 14.80
CA TYR A 42 7.44 -22.60 14.23
C TYR A 42 8.19 -23.12 13.01
N GLU A 43 8.67 -24.37 13.08
CA GLU A 43 9.37 -25.08 11.98
C GLU A 43 8.89 -26.55 11.90
N CYS A 44 7.58 -26.76 11.95
CA CYS A 44 6.94 -28.09 11.86
C CYS A 44 7.47 -29.16 12.85
N GLY A 45 7.98 -28.73 14.02
CA GLY A 45 8.52 -29.61 15.06
C GLY A 45 10.02 -29.91 14.96
N VAL A 46 10.71 -29.28 14.02
CA VAL A 46 12.18 -29.33 13.89
C VAL A 46 12.78 -28.06 14.49
N GLU A 47 14.03 -28.12 14.96
CA GLU A 47 14.75 -26.91 15.36
C GLU A 47 15.10 -26.10 14.10
N PRO A 48 14.88 -24.77 14.09
CA PRO A 48 15.22 -23.95 12.94
C PRO A 48 16.74 -23.99 12.69
N VAL A 49 17.12 -24.43 11.49
CA VAL A 49 18.53 -24.53 11.08
C VAL A 49 18.83 -23.46 10.03
N GLY A 50 19.93 -22.73 10.22
CA GLY A 50 20.44 -21.76 9.26
C GLY A 50 20.26 -20.30 9.70
N GLU A 51 20.77 -19.40 8.88
CA GLU A 51 20.67 -17.96 9.15
C GLU A 51 19.28 -17.44 8.74
N PRO A 52 18.50 -16.80 9.65
CA PRO A 52 17.15 -16.33 9.33
C PRO A 52 17.09 -15.25 8.25
N ARG A 53 18.22 -14.61 7.96
CA ARG A 53 18.33 -13.45 7.06
C ARG A 53 18.89 -13.89 5.72
N THR A 54 18.00 -14.44 4.89
CA THR A 54 18.32 -14.71 3.49
C THR A 54 18.11 -13.46 2.63
N ARG A 55 18.78 -13.40 1.48
CA ARG A 55 18.54 -12.33 0.51
C ARG A 55 17.16 -12.53 -0.10
N PHE A 56 16.27 -11.57 0.13
CA PHE A 56 14.99 -11.54 -0.55
C PHE A 56 15.17 -11.28 -2.05
N SER A 57 14.27 -11.82 -2.87
CA SER A 57 14.31 -11.63 -4.31
C SER A 57 14.20 -10.15 -4.68
N ILE A 58 14.96 -9.69 -5.67
CA ILE A 58 14.88 -8.31 -6.18
C ILE A 58 13.49 -7.99 -6.78
N LYS A 59 12.67 -9.01 -7.05
CA LYS A 59 11.29 -8.85 -7.53
C LYS A 59 10.43 -7.97 -6.62
N PHE A 60 10.58 -8.09 -5.30
CA PHE A 60 9.86 -7.21 -4.35
C PHE A 60 10.22 -5.74 -4.56
N TYR A 61 11.50 -5.45 -4.83
CA TYR A 61 11.96 -4.10 -5.12
C TYR A 61 11.41 -3.60 -6.46
N MET A 62 11.41 -4.43 -7.52
CA MET A 62 10.87 -4.04 -8.83
C MET A 62 9.39 -3.67 -8.74
N ILE A 63 8.58 -4.47 -8.02
CA ILE A 63 7.16 -4.19 -7.81
C ILE A 63 6.97 -2.92 -6.97
N ALA A 64 7.71 -2.76 -5.86
CA ALA A 64 7.60 -1.57 -5.02
C ALA A 64 7.96 -0.29 -5.78
N MET A 65 9.02 -0.32 -6.58
CA MET A 65 9.43 0.81 -7.42
C MET A 65 8.36 1.14 -8.47
N LEU A 66 7.79 0.13 -9.14
CA LEU A 66 6.73 0.35 -10.11
C LEU A 66 5.45 0.91 -9.45
N PHE A 67 5.10 0.42 -8.26
CA PHE A 67 3.98 0.94 -7.48
C PHE A 67 4.16 2.41 -7.13
N ILE A 68 5.35 2.83 -6.68
CA ILE A 68 5.63 4.24 -6.37
C ILE A 68 5.46 5.11 -7.62
N ILE A 69 5.96 4.67 -8.77
CA ILE A 69 5.83 5.41 -10.03
C ILE A 69 4.34 5.54 -10.40
N PHE A 70 3.58 4.46 -10.35
CA PHE A 70 2.14 4.49 -10.63
C PHE A 70 1.35 5.36 -9.65
N ASP A 71 1.69 5.32 -8.36
CA ASP A 71 1.04 6.18 -7.35
C ASP A 71 1.30 7.67 -7.62
N LEU A 72 2.51 8.02 -8.06
CA LEU A 72 2.84 9.37 -8.52
C LEU A 72 2.01 9.78 -9.76
N GLU A 73 1.75 8.86 -10.69
CA GLU A 73 0.89 9.14 -11.85
C GLU A 73 -0.54 9.49 -11.42
N VAL A 74 -1.10 8.75 -10.45
CA VAL A 74 -2.44 9.00 -9.92
C VAL A 74 -2.54 10.36 -9.23
N ILE A 75 -1.47 10.81 -8.57
CA ILE A 75 -1.41 12.18 -8.00
C ILE A 75 -1.63 13.25 -9.08
N PHE A 76 -1.13 13.05 -10.30
CA PHE A 76 -1.40 13.97 -11.42
C PHE A 76 -2.84 13.84 -11.97
N PHE A 77 -3.44 12.66 -11.86
CA PHE A 77 -4.81 12.44 -12.34
C PHE A 77 -5.84 13.15 -11.45
N TYR A 78 -5.60 13.28 -10.14
CA TYR A 78 -6.58 13.87 -9.21
C TYR A 78 -6.94 15.33 -9.54
N PRO A 79 -6.00 16.29 -9.67
CA PRO A 79 -6.33 17.66 -10.01
C PRO A 79 -7.06 17.75 -11.35
N TRP A 80 -6.60 17.00 -12.35
CA TRP A 80 -7.24 16.94 -13.67
C TRP A 80 -8.69 16.48 -13.58
N ALA A 81 -8.96 15.38 -12.86
CA ALA A 81 -10.30 14.83 -12.70
C ALA A 81 -11.26 15.78 -11.97
N VAL A 82 -10.76 16.50 -10.96
CA VAL A 82 -11.56 17.48 -10.20
C VAL A 82 -11.98 18.66 -11.07
N VAL A 83 -11.10 19.16 -11.94
CA VAL A 83 -11.39 20.33 -12.77
C VAL A 83 -12.01 19.99 -14.13
N PHE A 84 -11.98 18.72 -14.53
CA PHE A 84 -12.40 18.24 -15.86
C PHE A 84 -13.75 18.80 -16.29
N LYS A 85 -14.79 18.68 -15.46
CA LYS A 85 -16.15 19.16 -15.78
C LYS A 85 -16.22 20.66 -16.06
N ARG A 86 -15.40 21.47 -15.38
CA ARG A 86 -15.37 22.94 -15.53
C ARG A 86 -14.72 23.36 -16.84
N PHE A 87 -13.65 22.69 -17.24
CA PHE A 87 -12.89 23.03 -18.44
C PHE A 87 -13.46 22.38 -19.71
N LEU A 88 -14.15 21.24 -19.59
CA LEU A 88 -14.80 20.58 -20.73
C LEU A 88 -15.85 21.48 -21.41
N SER A 89 -16.52 22.35 -20.66
CA SER A 89 -17.47 23.32 -21.23
C SER A 89 -16.82 24.43 -22.07
N GLY A 90 -15.51 24.67 -21.92
CA GLY A 90 -14.78 25.73 -22.62
C GLY A 90 -13.86 25.23 -23.73
N SER A 91 -13.30 24.02 -23.63
CA SER A 91 -12.46 23.42 -24.66
C SER A 91 -12.21 21.93 -24.42
N SER A 92 -12.23 21.12 -25.49
CA SER A 92 -11.85 19.69 -25.46
C SER A 92 -10.34 19.46 -25.29
N PHE A 93 -9.54 20.53 -25.24
CA PHE A 93 -8.08 20.46 -25.14
C PHE A 93 -7.60 19.69 -23.90
N ILE A 94 -8.27 19.87 -22.76
CA ILE A 94 -7.95 19.18 -21.50
C ILE A 94 -8.07 17.65 -21.58
N LEU A 95 -8.92 17.15 -22.48
CA LEU A 95 -9.09 15.72 -22.72
C LEU A 95 -7.93 15.18 -23.55
N ILE A 96 -7.51 15.93 -24.57
CA ILE A 96 -6.42 15.54 -25.48
C ILE A 96 -5.08 15.49 -24.72
N GLU A 97 -4.79 16.48 -23.89
CA GLU A 97 -3.58 16.48 -23.06
C GLU A 97 -3.53 15.26 -22.14
N MET A 98 -4.66 14.90 -21.53
CA MET A 98 -4.74 13.74 -20.65
C MET A 98 -4.59 12.43 -21.42
N LEU A 99 -5.19 12.31 -22.60
CA LEU A 99 -5.00 11.14 -23.46
C LEU A 99 -3.54 10.96 -23.86
N ILE A 100 -2.84 12.05 -24.18
CA ILE A 100 -1.41 12.02 -24.49
C ILE A 100 -0.61 11.61 -23.25
N PHE A 101 -0.91 12.19 -22.08
CA PHE A 101 -0.26 11.84 -20.81
C PHE A 101 -0.42 10.35 -20.49
N VAL A 102 -1.65 9.84 -20.49
CA VAL A 102 -1.95 8.40 -20.30
C VAL A 102 -1.24 7.55 -21.36
N GLY A 103 -1.23 7.98 -22.61
CA GLY A 103 -0.53 7.28 -23.69
C GLY A 103 0.96 7.11 -23.41
N ILE A 104 1.65 8.16 -22.93
CA ILE A 104 3.07 8.10 -22.57
C ILE A 104 3.30 7.13 -21.41
N LEU A 105 2.46 7.18 -20.37
CA LEU A 105 2.58 6.30 -19.21
C LEU A 105 2.33 4.83 -19.59
N LEU A 106 1.34 4.57 -20.45
CA LEU A 106 1.06 3.23 -20.97
C LEU A 106 2.26 2.66 -21.75
N VAL A 107 3.01 3.48 -22.49
CA VAL A 107 4.24 3.02 -23.16
C VAL A 107 5.27 2.57 -22.13
N GLY A 108 5.47 3.34 -21.05
CA GLY A 108 6.36 2.97 -19.95
C GLY A 108 5.93 1.67 -19.25
N TYR A 109 4.63 1.52 -18.99
CA TYR A 109 4.05 0.31 -18.41
C TYR A 109 4.25 -0.92 -19.31
N VAL A 110 3.92 -0.81 -20.60
CA VAL A 110 4.10 -1.89 -21.57
C VAL A 110 5.58 -2.28 -21.69
N TYR A 111 6.49 -1.31 -21.67
CA TYR A 111 7.93 -1.59 -21.64
C TYR A 111 8.34 -2.38 -20.39
N ALA A 112 7.91 -1.96 -19.20
CA ALA A 112 8.19 -2.65 -17.95
C ALA A 112 7.63 -4.08 -17.95
N TRP A 113 6.43 -4.27 -18.49
CA TRP A 113 5.83 -5.59 -18.66
C TRP A 113 6.62 -6.47 -19.62
N LYS A 114 7.00 -5.96 -20.79
CA LYS A 114 7.81 -6.70 -21.78
C LYS A 114 9.21 -7.05 -21.25
N LYS A 115 9.73 -6.30 -20.28
CA LYS A 115 11.00 -6.58 -19.59
C LYS A 115 10.87 -7.57 -18.42
N GLY A 116 9.68 -8.08 -18.15
CA GLY A 116 9.46 -9.06 -17.08
C GLY A 116 9.50 -8.47 -15.67
N ALA A 117 9.39 -7.13 -15.52
CA ALA A 117 9.41 -6.50 -14.20
C ALA A 117 8.20 -6.91 -13.31
N LEU A 118 7.14 -7.43 -13.95
CA LEU A 118 5.92 -7.93 -13.33
C LEU A 118 5.88 -9.46 -13.19
N GLU A 119 6.92 -10.17 -13.63
CA GLU A 119 6.91 -11.64 -13.63
C GLU A 119 7.26 -12.21 -12.25
N TRP A 120 6.43 -13.14 -11.81
CA TRP A 120 6.53 -13.82 -10.52
C TRP A 120 6.80 -15.31 -10.71
N GLN A 121 7.91 -15.63 -11.38
CA GLN A 121 8.46 -16.99 -11.50
C GLN A 121 9.76 -17.09 -10.74
#